data_AF-A0A521TUM4-F1
#
_entry.id   AF-A0A521TUM4-F1
#
_cell.length_a   1.000
_cell.length_b   1.000
_cell.length_c   1.000
_cell.angle_alpha   90.00
_cell.angle_beta   90.00
_cell.angle_gamma   90.00
#
_symmetry.space_group_name_H-M   'P 1'
#
loop_
_entity.id
_entity.type
_entity.pdbx_description
1 polymer ?
#
loop_
_entity_poly.entity_id
_entity_poly.type
_entity_poly.pdbx_seq_one_letter_code
_entity_poly.pdbx_strand_id
1 'polypeptide(L)' 'MARSGYTLVIAEQSQRARILQALETLPPDTTFDDAIERLAFLAKIDAGIAEFDAGEGIPHQEVKRRLGP' A
#
# COMPACT_ATOMS: atom_id res chain seq x y z
N MET A 1 -22.60 2.62 -16.40
CA MET A 1 -21.90 2.87 -15.12
C MET A 1 -20.99 1.68 -14.82
N ALA A 2 -19.71 1.76 -15.18
CA ALA A 2 -18.74 0.69 -14.97
C ALA A 2 -17.93 0.97 -13.69
N ARG A 3 -18.40 0.49 -12.55
CA ARG A 3 -17.63 0.41 -11.29
C ARG A 3 -18.03 -0.86 -10.53
N SER A 4 -17.59 -2.03 -11.02
CA SER A 4 -17.87 -3.28 -10.30
C SER A 4 -16.80 -4.38 -10.45
N GLY A 5 -15.68 -4.12 -11.13
CA GLY A 5 -14.63 -5.13 -11.34
C GLY A 5 -13.47 -5.06 -10.33
N TYR A 6 -13.16 -3.88 -9.81
CA TYR A 6 -11.89 -3.67 -9.09
C TYR A 6 -11.93 -4.13 -7.62
N THR A 7 -13.09 -4.08 -6.97
CA THR A 7 -13.20 -4.38 -5.53
C THR A 7 -13.23 -5.87 -5.21
N LEU A 8 -13.64 -6.74 -6.16
CA LEU A 8 -13.86 -8.16 -5.89
C LEU A 8 -12.58 -9.01 -6.01
N VAL A 9 -11.59 -8.60 -6.81
CA VAL A 9 -10.36 -9.38 -7.06
C VAL A 9 -9.36 -9.30 -5.89
N ILE A 10 -9.60 -8.40 -4.92
CA ILE A 10 -8.78 -8.28 -3.71
C ILE A 10 -9.00 -9.44 -2.72
N ALA A 11 -10.01 -10.29 -2.94
CA ALA A 11 -10.24 -11.51 -2.18
C ALA A 11 -9.28 -12.64 -2.61
N GLU A 12 -8.33 -12.97 -1.71
CA GLU A 12 -7.43 -14.14 -1.70
C GLU A 12 -6.45 -14.30 -2.87
N GLN A 13 -5.61 -13.30 -3.10
CA GLN A 13 -4.28 -13.53 -3.70
C GLN A 13 -3.26 -13.65 -2.57
N SER A 14 -2.46 -14.73 -2.56
CA SER A 14 -1.33 -14.89 -1.62
C SER A 14 -0.40 -13.67 -1.66
N GLN A 15 0.32 -13.39 -0.57
CA GLN A 15 1.25 -12.26 -0.53
C GLN A 15 2.26 -12.29 -1.69
N ARG A 16 2.70 -13.49 -2.08
CA ARG A 16 3.55 -13.70 -3.25
C ARG A 16 2.88 -13.25 -4.55
N ALA A 17 1.62 -13.58 -4.76
CA ALA A 17 0.88 -13.18 -5.96
C ALA A 17 0.70 -11.67 -6.05
N ARG A 18 0.45 -11.00 -4.92
CA ARG A 18 0.39 -9.52 -4.86
C ARG A 18 1.74 -8.87 -5.20
N ILE A 19 2.84 -9.45 -4.71
CA ILE A 19 4.20 -8.98 -5.05
C ILE A 19 4.46 -9.13 -6.55
N LEU A 20 4.14 -10.29 -7.14
CA LEU A 20 4.31 -10.52 -8.57
C LEU A 20 3.49 -9.53 -9.40
N GLN A 21 2.23 -9.31 -9.05
CA GLN A 21 1.38 -8.32 -9.71
C GLN A 21 1.98 -6.91 -9.63
N ALA A 22 2.52 -6.51 -8.48
CA ALA A 22 3.15 -5.21 -8.33
C ALA A 22 4.35 -5.05 -9.28
N LEU A 23 5.18 -6.10 -9.41
CA LEU A 23 6.33 -6.12 -10.32
C LEU A 23 5.92 -6.12 -11.80
N GLU A 24 4.87 -6.86 -12.17
CA GLU A 24 4.35 -6.92 -13.54
C GLU A 24 3.80 -5.59 -14.06
N THR A 25 3.39 -4.70 -13.15
CA THR A 25 2.87 -3.36 -13.51
C THR A 25 3.95 -2.29 -13.66
N LEU A 26 5.22 -2.61 -13.39
CA LEU A 26 6.31 -1.66 -13.47
C LEU A 26 6.65 -1.30 -14.93
N PRO A 27 7.03 -0.04 -15.21
CA PRO A 27 7.58 0.36 -16.51
C PRO A 27 8.78 -0.51 -16.94
N PRO A 28 9.00 -0.73 -18.25
CA PRO A 28 10.08 -1.58 -18.74
C PRO A 28 11.49 -1.04 -18.45
N ASP A 29 11.62 0.26 -18.19
CA ASP A 29 12.85 0.97 -17.83
C ASP A 29 13.05 1.10 -16.31
N THR A 30 12.20 0.46 -15.51
CA THR A 30 12.30 0.42 -14.05
C THR A 30 13.65 -0.15 -13.60
N THR A 31 14.33 0.56 -12.70
CA THR A 31 15.53 0.06 -12.04
C THR A 31 15.18 -0.87 -10.87
N PHE A 32 16.18 -1.60 -10.36
CA PHE A 32 16.01 -2.38 -9.14
C PHE A 32 15.62 -1.53 -7.93
N ASP A 33 16.18 -0.32 -7.83
CA ASP A 33 15.89 0.58 -6.71
C ASP A 33 14.43 1.06 -6.74
N ASP A 34 13.89 1.40 -7.91
CA ASP A 34 12.48 1.78 -8.05
C ASP A 34 11.55 0.60 -7.72
N ALA A 35 11.92 -0.62 -8.13
CA ALA A 35 11.16 -1.82 -7.80
C ALA A 35 11.14 -2.08 -6.29
N ILE A 36 12.28 -1.93 -5.60
CA ILE A 36 12.38 -2.03 -4.15
C ILE A 36 11.54 -0.94 -3.48
N GLU A 37 11.61 0.31 -3.95
CA GLU A 37 10.81 1.41 -3.43
C GLU A 37 9.32 1.11 -3.54
N ARG A 38 8.86 0.61 -4.70
CA ARG A 38 7.47 0.24 -4.93
C ARG A 38 7.01 -0.85 -3.94
N LEU A 39 7.81 -1.88 -3.74
CA LEU A 39 7.49 -2.95 -2.79
C LEU A 39 7.48 -2.46 -1.35
N ALA A 40 8.44 -1.62 -0.96
CA ALA A 40 8.49 -1.02 0.37
C ALA A 40 7.29 -0.10 0.62
N PHE A 41 6.86 0.67 -0.38
CA PHE A 41 5.68 1.51 -0.32
C PHE A 41 4.41 0.68 -0.07
N LEU A 42 4.21 -0.39 -0.83
CA LEU A 42 3.06 -1.29 -0.64
C LEU A 42 3.07 -1.95 0.74
N ALA A 43 4.23 -2.43 1.20
CA ALA A 43 4.37 -3.01 2.54
C ALA A 43 4.00 -2.01 3.65
N LYS A 44 4.36 -0.73 3.52
CA LYS A 44 3.99 0.32 4.47
C LYS A 44 2.50 0.63 4.45
N ILE A 45 1.83 0.56 3.29
CA ILE A 45 0.38 0.72 3.21
C ILE A 45 -0.31 -0.42 3.97
N ASP A 46 0.08 -1.67 3.70
CA ASP A 46 -0.51 -2.84 4.38
C ASP A 46 -0.32 -2.74 5.90
N ALA A 47 0.87 -2.33 6.35
CA ALA A 47 1.14 -2.07 7.77
C ALA A 47 0.24 -0.97 8.34
N GLY A 48 0.13 0.18 7.67
CA GLY A 48 -0.71 1.29 8.13
C GLY A 48 -2.21 0.95 8.15
N ILE A 49 -2.69 0.09 7.25
CA ILE A 49 -4.06 -0.44 7.29
C ILE A 49 -4.24 -1.34 8.52
N ALA A 50 -3.28 -2.23 8.79
CA ALA A 50 -3.33 -3.09 9.96
C ALA A 50 -3.31 -2.29 11.28
N GLU A 51 -2.47 -1.26 11.38
CA GLU A 51 -2.44 -0.31 12.51
C GLU A 51 -3.78 0.43 12.66
N PHE A 52 -4.38 0.85 11.55
CA PHE A 52 -5.69 1.51 11.55
C PHE A 52 -6.80 0.58 12.06
N ASP A 53 -6.85 -0.66 11.56
CA ASP A 53 -7.82 -1.67 11.98
C ASP A 53 -7.63 -2.06 13.45
N ALA A 54 -6.39 -2.04 13.94
CA ALA A 54 -6.04 -2.26 15.34
C ALA A 54 -6.35 -1.04 16.25
N GLY A 55 -6.71 0.11 15.68
CA GLY A 55 -7.00 1.33 16.44
C GLY A 55 -5.75 2.06 16.96
N GLU A 56 -4.57 1.81 16.37
CA GLU A 56 -3.27 2.36 16.78
C GLU A 56 -3.01 3.78 16.25
N GLY A 57 -3.98 4.36 15.54
CA GLY A 57 -3.92 5.74 15.05
C GLY A 57 -3.82 6.76 16.20
N ILE A 58 -3.28 7.94 15.88
CA ILE A 58 -3.22 9.08 16.81
C ILE A 58 -4.27 10.14 16.47
N PRO A 59 -4.75 10.91 17.47
CA PRO A 59 -5.66 12.03 17.21
C PRO A 59 -5.04 13.05 16.25
N HIS A 60 -5.87 13.65 15.39
CA HIS A 60 -5.41 14.65 14.40
C HIS A 60 -4.63 15.82 15.02
N GLN A 61 -4.98 16.25 16.24
CA GLN A 61 -4.25 17.32 16.94
C GLN A 61 -2.83 16.90 17.34
N GLU A 62 -2.63 15.63 17.68
CA GLU A 62 -1.31 15.09 17.99
C GLU A 62 -0.41 15.04 16.75
N VAL A 63 -0.98 14.75 15.58
CA VAL A 63 -0.27 14.85 14.29
C VAL A 63 0.22 16.27 14.07
N LYS A 64 -0.65 17.28 14.24
CA LYS A 64 -0.29 18.70 14.08
C LYS A 64 0.81 19.13 15.05
N ARG A 65 0.80 18.63 16.28
CA ARG A 65 1.85 18.93 17.27
C ARG A 65 3.23 18.40 16.86
N ARG A 66 3.29 17.26 16.16
CA ARG A 66 4.55 16.61 15.76
C ARG A 66 5.10 17.11 14.43
N LEU A 67 4.22 17.40 13.48
CA LEU A 67 4.58 17.63 12.07
C LEU A 67 4.11 19.00 11.55
N GLY A 68 3.44 19.80 12.37
CA GLY A 68 3.06 21.16 12.02
C GLY A 68 4.28 22.09 11.89
N PRO A 69 4.13 23.25 11.24
CA PRO A 69 5.18 24.26 11.13
C PRO A 69 5.61 24.82 12.49
#